data_AF-A0A6V8MCS1-F1
#
_entry.id   AF-A0A6V8MCS1-F1
#
_cell.length_a   1.000
_cell.length_b   1.000
_cell.length_c   1.000
_cell.angle_alpha   90.00
_cell.angle_beta   90.00
_cell.angle_gamma   90.00
#
_symmetry.space_group_name_H-M   'P 1'
#
loop_
_entity.id
_entity.type
_entity.pdbx_description
1 polymer ?
#
loop_
_entity_poly.entity_id
_entity_poly.type
_entity_poly.pdbx_seq_one_letter_code
_entity_poly.pdbx_strand_id
1 'polypeptide(L)'
;MPHTIHLKRLLLAGCCLALWACGKANTQATTVSTVGKHTANWLVEHRRAYQQAPASCTECHGADLTGGITKIDCFNQGGLATCHAGGHGPRRVPHALPFTAGSLHGPVAKLNLVDCQVCHGEAGGPGTNPRFNVVLGSLSAGCETSGCHNLNNPGQPEPNAAHPVPWSGHASSGNQINACALCHGADFGGTASGGVGPACRSCHTSLALGNLPVPGTCVSCHGNPPASGSHAVHLAIASISCASCHSGGGSGSANHGSGTVTLAFPGTLNAKSGSAAVTGTKSCSAVSCHGGIATPTWGSAGSINLATDCLTCHTDGTATPNNPPQYNSFRSGQHAFHNSIGLACTDCHDMTVTVQGASHFSGFATTSFELAPAATMRSYLSYNATQQSCMPPSLAPNGNTIGACHSDRRSW
;
A
#
# COMPACT_ATOMS: atom_id res chain seq x y z
N MET A 1 42.89 78.94 -37.94
CA MET A 1 43.35 77.69 -37.30
C MET A 1 42.15 76.80 -37.01
N PRO A 2 41.86 75.80 -37.86
CA PRO A 2 40.63 75.01 -37.83
C PRO A 2 40.90 73.59 -37.32
N HIS A 3 40.91 73.37 -36.00
CA HIS A 3 41.07 72.02 -35.43
C HIS A 3 40.05 71.64 -34.34
N THR A 4 39.10 72.51 -33.99
CA THR A 4 38.17 72.28 -32.86
C THR A 4 36.76 71.82 -33.26
N ILE A 5 36.42 71.75 -34.55
CA ILE A 5 35.06 71.39 -35.00
C ILE A 5 34.89 69.88 -35.27
N HIS A 6 35.97 69.16 -35.61
CA HIS A 6 35.89 67.72 -35.90
C HIS A 6 35.81 66.83 -34.65
N LEU A 7 36.32 67.29 -33.50
CA LEU A 7 36.28 66.51 -32.25
C LEU A 7 34.87 66.46 -31.62
N LYS A 8 34.08 67.52 -31.77
CA LYS A 8 32.69 67.56 -31.26
C LYS A 8 31.71 66.71 -32.07
N ARG A 9 31.96 66.51 -33.36
CA ARG A 9 31.11 65.67 -34.24
C ARG A 9 31.38 64.18 -34.06
N LEU A 10 32.60 63.78 -33.69
CA LEU A 10 32.92 62.38 -33.37
C LEU A 10 32.35 61.92 -32.02
N LEU A 11 32.28 62.81 -31.01
CA LEU A 11 31.70 62.49 -29.70
C LEU A 11 30.16 62.39 -29.71
N LEU A 12 29.48 63.18 -30.55
CA LEU A 12 28.01 63.11 -30.69
C LEU A 12 27.56 61.87 -31.49
N ALA A 13 28.33 61.45 -32.50
CA ALA A 13 28.04 60.24 -33.27
C ALA A 13 28.22 58.96 -32.43
N GLY A 14 29.21 58.93 -31.52
CA GLY A 14 29.42 57.80 -30.60
C GLY A 14 28.30 57.61 -29.57
N CYS A 15 27.71 58.71 -29.06
CA CYS A 15 26.58 58.62 -28.12
C CYS A 15 25.26 58.21 -28.78
N CYS A 16 25.03 58.56 -30.05
CA CYS A 16 23.82 58.16 -30.77
C CYS A 16 23.83 56.69 -31.23
N LEU A 17 25.01 56.08 -31.42
CA LEU A 17 25.15 54.65 -31.75
C LEU A 17 24.86 53.72 -30.57
N ALA A 18 25.03 54.17 -29.32
CA ALA A 18 24.71 53.39 -28.12
C ALA A 18 23.19 53.36 -27.80
N LEU A 19 22.43 54.33 -28.31
CA LEU A 19 20.99 54.46 -28.02
C LEU A 19 20.08 53.67 -28.98
N TRP A 20 20.61 53.16 -30.10
CA TRP A 20 19.85 52.43 -31.12
C TRP A 20 19.78 50.91 -30.91
N ALA A 21 20.47 50.37 -29.89
CA ALA A 21 20.46 48.94 -29.59
C ALA A 21 19.30 48.48 -28.66
N CYS A 22 18.53 49.40 -28.07
CA CYS A 22 17.72 49.09 -26.87
C CYS A 22 16.21 48.90 -27.09
N GLY A 23 15.71 48.72 -28.32
CA GLY A 23 14.25 48.74 -28.58
C GLY A 23 13.66 47.60 -29.42
N LYS A 24 14.46 46.68 -29.94
CA LYS A 24 13.98 45.52 -30.73
C LYS A 24 14.75 44.29 -30.27
N ALA A 25 14.12 43.12 -30.35
CA ALA A 25 14.80 41.84 -30.16
C ALA A 25 16.12 41.88 -30.93
N ASN A 26 17.24 41.99 -30.22
CA ASN A 26 18.53 41.97 -30.90
C ASN A 26 18.64 40.57 -31.53
N THR A 27 19.15 40.47 -32.75
CA THR A 27 19.25 39.17 -33.45
C THR A 27 20.28 38.24 -32.82
N GLN A 28 20.93 38.65 -31.72
CA GLN A 28 21.89 37.89 -30.95
C GLN A 28 21.28 37.26 -29.68
N ALA A 29 20.07 37.67 -29.28
CA ALA A 29 19.36 37.17 -28.12
C ALA A 29 18.60 35.91 -28.53
N THR A 30 19.19 34.76 -28.23
CA THR A 30 18.75 33.43 -28.69
C THR A 30 17.40 32.97 -28.14
N THR A 31 16.79 33.70 -27.20
CA THR A 31 15.62 33.24 -26.42
C THR A 31 14.60 34.34 -26.07
N VAL A 32 14.34 35.25 -27.01
CA VAL A 32 13.25 36.25 -26.90
C VAL A 32 12.30 36.17 -28.09
N SER A 33 11.00 36.30 -27.82
CA SER A 33 9.93 36.41 -28.81
C SER A 33 10.01 37.73 -29.59
N THR A 34 9.22 37.82 -30.66
CA THR A 34 9.10 39.03 -31.50
C THR A 34 8.62 40.27 -30.75
N VAL A 35 8.04 40.10 -29.55
CA VAL A 35 7.62 41.19 -28.65
C VAL A 35 8.62 41.48 -27.52
N GLY A 36 9.84 40.92 -27.59
CA GLY A 36 10.90 41.19 -26.61
C GLY A 36 10.70 40.53 -25.24
N LYS A 37 9.85 39.51 -25.17
CA LYS A 37 9.65 38.68 -23.96
C LYS A 37 10.24 37.31 -24.17
N HIS A 38 10.70 36.64 -23.11
CA HIS A 38 11.05 35.22 -23.23
C HIS A 38 9.87 34.38 -23.72
N THR A 39 10.16 33.32 -24.46
CA THR A 39 9.15 32.40 -24.98
C THR A 39 8.37 31.72 -23.86
N ALA A 40 7.19 31.16 -24.18
CA ALA A 40 6.45 30.32 -23.24
C ALA A 40 7.36 29.20 -22.69
N ASN A 41 7.14 28.81 -21.43
CA ASN A 41 7.98 27.86 -20.68
C ASN A 41 9.43 28.31 -20.43
N TRP A 42 9.72 29.62 -20.47
CA TRP A 42 11.04 30.16 -20.13
C TRP A 42 11.63 29.60 -18.83
N LEU A 43 10.82 29.42 -17.78
CA LEU A 43 11.29 28.86 -16.51
C LEU A 43 11.94 27.47 -16.65
N VAL A 44 11.58 26.69 -17.67
CA VAL A 44 12.18 25.36 -17.92
C VAL A 44 13.49 25.49 -18.69
N GLU A 45 13.53 26.36 -19.70
CA GLU A 45 14.68 26.49 -20.61
C GLU A 45 15.73 27.52 -20.17
N HIS A 46 15.39 28.42 -19.22
CA HIS A 46 16.24 29.55 -18.82
C HIS A 46 17.61 29.11 -18.33
N ARG A 47 17.67 27.99 -17.60
CA ARG A 47 18.93 27.42 -17.12
C ARG A 47 19.87 27.10 -18.27
N ARG A 48 19.36 26.38 -19.27
CA ARG A 48 20.16 25.94 -20.41
C ARG A 48 20.62 27.15 -21.22
N ALA A 49 19.73 28.11 -21.45
CA ALA A 49 20.07 29.36 -22.12
C ALA A 49 21.15 30.15 -21.37
N TYR A 50 21.02 30.29 -20.04
CA TYR A 50 22.01 30.98 -19.21
C TYR A 50 23.35 30.25 -19.16
N GLN A 51 23.37 28.92 -19.09
CA GLN A 51 24.61 28.13 -19.11
C GLN A 51 25.35 28.23 -20.45
N GLN A 52 24.62 28.33 -21.56
CA GLN A 52 25.22 28.42 -22.89
C GLN A 52 25.82 29.80 -23.16
N ALA A 53 25.16 30.87 -22.72
CA ALA A 53 25.58 32.24 -23.02
C ALA A 53 25.21 33.22 -21.90
N PRO A 54 25.85 33.15 -20.71
CA PRO A 54 25.48 34.00 -19.57
C PRO A 54 25.72 35.49 -19.87
N ALA A 55 26.75 35.80 -20.68
CA ALA A 55 27.04 37.16 -21.13
C ALA A 55 25.88 37.79 -21.90
N SER A 56 25.17 37.01 -22.73
CA SER A 56 24.02 37.51 -23.51
C SER A 56 22.88 38.05 -22.64
N CYS A 57 22.77 37.57 -21.39
CA CYS A 57 21.75 38.01 -20.44
C CYS A 57 22.10 39.38 -19.86
N THR A 58 23.39 39.63 -19.61
CA THR A 58 23.86 40.91 -19.03
C THR A 58 23.72 42.09 -19.97
N GLU A 59 23.60 41.83 -21.28
CA GLU A 59 23.32 42.86 -22.29
C GLU A 59 21.96 43.54 -22.06
N CYS A 60 20.96 42.77 -21.63
CA CYS A 60 19.59 43.26 -21.44
C CYS A 60 19.26 43.54 -19.97
N HIS A 61 19.69 42.66 -19.08
CA HIS A 61 19.34 42.70 -17.66
C HIS A 61 20.39 43.40 -16.79
N GLY A 62 21.46 43.91 -17.42
CA GLY A 62 22.55 44.62 -16.75
C GLY A 62 23.63 43.67 -16.25
N ALA A 63 24.79 44.23 -15.92
CA ALA A 63 25.95 43.46 -15.46
C ALA A 63 25.65 42.64 -14.19
N ASP A 64 24.71 43.10 -13.37
CA ASP A 64 24.27 42.46 -12.15
C ASP A 64 22.93 41.71 -12.29
N LEU A 65 22.32 41.71 -13.48
CA LEU A 65 21.02 41.09 -13.78
C LEU A 65 19.84 41.65 -12.97
N THR A 66 19.98 42.81 -12.31
CA THR A 66 18.94 43.39 -11.44
C THR A 66 18.00 44.35 -12.17
N GLY A 67 18.12 44.47 -13.49
CA GLY A 67 17.17 45.25 -14.27
C GLY A 67 17.72 45.85 -15.54
N GLY A 68 19.01 46.22 -15.61
CA GLY A 68 19.64 46.71 -16.85
C GLY A 68 18.77 47.68 -17.66
N ILE A 69 18.72 47.44 -18.98
CA ILE A 69 17.87 48.23 -19.89
C ILE A 69 16.40 47.79 -19.86
N THR A 70 16.11 46.53 -19.49
CA THR A 70 14.75 45.97 -19.47
C THR A 70 13.94 46.43 -18.26
N LYS A 71 14.61 46.91 -17.21
CA LYS A 71 14.08 47.14 -15.85
C LYS A 71 13.45 45.89 -15.22
N ILE A 72 13.76 44.71 -15.75
CA ILE A 72 13.28 43.43 -15.23
C ILE A 72 14.39 42.79 -14.41
N ASP A 73 14.18 42.79 -13.10
CA ASP A 73 15.01 42.06 -12.16
C ASP A 73 14.88 40.55 -12.42
N CYS A 74 16.01 39.91 -12.73
CA CYS A 74 16.09 38.47 -12.95
C CYS A 74 15.75 37.67 -11.67
N PHE A 75 15.88 38.29 -10.49
CA PHE A 75 15.81 37.64 -9.19
C PHE A 75 14.53 37.92 -8.41
N ASN A 76 13.70 38.89 -8.83
CA ASN A 76 12.56 39.32 -8.03
C ASN A 76 11.24 39.43 -8.82
N GLN A 77 11.13 38.70 -9.93
CA GLN A 77 9.92 38.67 -10.75
C GLN A 77 9.41 37.23 -10.95
N GLY A 78 8.10 37.05 -10.76
CA GLY A 78 7.33 35.87 -11.19
C GLY A 78 7.97 34.51 -10.94
N GLY A 79 7.89 33.98 -9.72
CA GLY A 79 8.23 32.58 -9.40
C GLY A 79 9.71 32.20 -9.43
N LEU A 80 10.58 32.88 -10.21
CA LEU A 80 12.03 32.63 -10.25
C LEU A 80 12.75 33.06 -8.98
N ALA A 81 12.23 34.09 -8.29
CA ALA A 81 12.75 34.57 -7.01
C ALA A 81 12.85 33.47 -5.95
N THR A 82 11.93 32.49 -6.01
CA THR A 82 11.90 31.34 -5.12
C THR A 82 13.04 30.35 -5.40
N CYS A 83 13.51 30.27 -6.65
CA CYS A 83 14.59 29.36 -7.07
C CYS A 83 15.99 29.98 -6.84
N HIS A 84 16.11 31.31 -6.89
CA HIS A 84 17.37 32.05 -6.70
C HIS A 84 17.21 33.26 -5.79
N ALA A 85 16.73 33.05 -4.55
CA ALA A 85 16.47 34.10 -3.55
C ALA A 85 17.71 34.92 -3.09
N GLY A 86 18.86 34.77 -3.76
CA GLY A 86 20.09 35.51 -3.50
C GLY A 86 20.96 35.73 -4.73
N GLY A 87 20.41 35.61 -5.93
CA GLY A 87 21.13 35.85 -7.19
C GLY A 87 22.01 34.71 -7.68
N HIS A 88 22.63 34.91 -8.86
CA HIS A 88 23.60 33.98 -9.44
C HIS A 88 25.04 34.31 -8.95
N GLY A 89 25.32 33.96 -7.70
CA GLY A 89 26.63 34.04 -7.03
C GLY A 89 26.51 33.51 -5.58
N PRO A 90 27.59 32.99 -4.96
CA PRO A 90 27.62 31.63 -4.43
C PRO A 90 26.25 31.13 -3.92
N ARG A 91 25.67 30.22 -4.73
CA ARG A 91 24.31 29.67 -4.69
C ARG A 91 23.68 29.63 -3.28
N ARG A 92 22.73 30.53 -2.99
CA ARG A 92 21.69 30.25 -1.99
C ARG A 92 20.63 29.35 -2.63
N VAL A 93 20.86 28.05 -2.54
CA VAL A 93 19.85 27.02 -2.82
C VAL A 93 18.74 27.09 -1.76
N PRO A 94 17.47 26.74 -2.10
CA PRO A 94 16.34 26.83 -1.17
C PRO A 94 16.40 25.83 0.00
N HIS A 95 17.49 25.07 0.10
CA HIS A 95 17.77 24.09 1.15
C HIS A 95 19.25 24.16 1.54
N ALA A 96 19.58 23.76 2.77
CA ALA A 96 20.97 23.78 3.24
C ALA A 96 21.87 22.80 2.45
N LEU A 97 23.17 23.11 2.33
CA LEU A 97 24.19 22.23 1.77
C LEU A 97 25.13 21.72 2.88
N PRO A 98 25.63 20.48 2.79
CA PRO A 98 25.39 19.50 1.73
C PRO A 98 24.01 18.82 1.86
N PHE A 99 23.32 18.66 0.72
CA PHE A 99 21.97 18.06 0.67
C PHE A 99 22.00 16.57 0.27
N THR A 100 23.17 15.92 0.34
CA THR A 100 23.39 14.55 -0.12
C THR A 100 23.01 13.48 0.91
N ALA A 101 22.82 13.85 2.17
CA ALA A 101 22.35 12.91 3.19
C ALA A 101 20.88 12.53 2.95
N GLY A 102 20.59 11.22 2.87
CA GLY A 102 19.24 10.71 2.61
C GLY A 102 18.20 11.15 3.63
N SER A 103 18.58 11.36 4.89
CA SER A 103 17.70 11.89 5.93
C SER A 103 17.30 13.35 5.72
N LEU A 104 18.07 14.12 4.94
CA LEU A 104 17.80 15.53 4.64
C LEU A 104 16.96 15.68 3.37
N HIS A 105 17.39 15.07 2.27
CA HIS A 105 16.68 15.23 0.99
C HIS A 105 15.53 14.24 0.80
N GLY A 106 15.58 13.05 1.41
CA GLY A 106 14.58 12.01 1.25
C GLY A 106 13.16 12.45 1.61
N PRO A 107 12.93 13.03 2.81
CA PRO A 107 11.60 13.52 3.19
C PRO A 107 11.06 14.60 2.26
N VAL A 108 11.91 15.56 1.87
CA VAL A 108 11.52 16.69 0.99
C VAL A 108 11.23 16.20 -0.43
N ALA A 109 12.10 15.36 -0.99
CA ALA A 109 11.92 14.77 -2.32
C ALA A 109 10.66 13.89 -2.40
N LYS A 110 10.33 13.18 -1.30
CA LYS A 110 9.08 12.41 -1.18
C LYS A 110 7.84 13.29 -1.11
N LEU A 111 7.91 14.54 -0.66
CA LEU A 111 6.73 15.41 -0.66
C LEU A 111 6.38 15.82 -2.09
N ASN A 112 7.36 16.24 -2.88
CA ASN A 112 7.13 16.66 -4.26
C ASN A 112 8.38 16.49 -5.16
N LEU A 113 8.46 15.34 -5.84
CA LEU A 113 9.55 15.08 -6.78
C LEU A 113 9.52 16.00 -8.02
N VAL A 114 8.34 16.49 -8.41
CA VAL A 114 8.20 17.39 -9.58
C VAL A 114 8.86 18.74 -9.30
N ASP A 115 8.79 19.24 -8.06
CA ASP A 115 9.48 20.48 -7.68
C ASP A 115 11.00 20.32 -7.82
N CYS A 116 11.52 19.13 -7.49
CA CYS A 116 12.94 18.83 -7.63
C CYS A 116 13.34 18.78 -9.11
N GLN A 117 12.48 18.30 -10.01
CA GLN A 117 12.76 18.17 -11.44
C GLN A 117 13.12 19.53 -12.07
N VAL A 118 12.42 20.60 -11.67
CA VAL A 118 12.66 21.97 -12.14
C VAL A 118 14.14 22.35 -12.02
N CYS A 119 14.80 21.88 -10.96
CA CYS A 119 16.17 22.24 -10.64
C CYS A 119 17.19 21.10 -10.76
N HIS A 120 16.79 19.85 -10.76
CA HIS A 120 17.69 18.71 -10.66
C HIS A 120 17.43 17.64 -11.71
N GLY A 121 16.43 17.84 -12.57
CA GLY A 121 16.09 16.91 -13.64
C GLY A 121 16.02 17.54 -15.02
N GLU A 122 15.88 16.68 -16.01
CA GLU A 122 15.59 17.04 -17.40
C GLU A 122 14.19 17.66 -17.50
N ALA A 123 14.02 18.54 -18.50
CA ALA A 123 12.71 19.06 -18.85
C ALA A 123 11.79 17.91 -19.26
N GLY A 124 10.54 17.95 -18.80
CA GLY A 124 9.59 16.89 -19.06
C GLY A 124 8.27 17.09 -18.34
N GLY A 125 7.25 16.39 -18.81
CA GLY A 125 5.93 16.34 -18.21
C GLY A 125 5.41 14.91 -18.15
N PRO A 126 4.09 14.73 -18.02
CA PRO A 126 3.48 13.42 -17.99
C PRO A 126 3.91 12.54 -19.17
N GLY A 127 4.36 11.33 -18.86
CA GLY A 127 4.79 10.32 -19.83
C GLY A 127 6.19 10.50 -20.43
N THR A 128 6.91 11.56 -20.09
CA THR A 128 8.19 11.89 -20.73
C THR A 128 9.41 11.23 -20.09
N ASN A 129 9.28 10.64 -18.89
CA ASN A 129 10.37 10.00 -18.15
C ASN A 129 11.61 10.90 -17.92
N PRO A 130 11.44 12.07 -17.27
CA PRO A 130 12.56 12.97 -17.05
C PRO A 130 13.60 12.35 -16.10
N ARG A 131 14.88 12.40 -16.49
CA ARG A 131 15.98 11.90 -15.65
C ARG A 131 16.45 12.95 -14.65
N PHE A 132 16.98 12.50 -13.51
CA PHE A 132 17.60 13.36 -12.49
C PHE A 132 19.13 13.33 -12.57
N ASN A 133 19.65 13.38 -13.80
CA ASN A 133 21.05 13.20 -14.14
C ASN A 133 21.84 14.52 -14.25
N VAL A 134 21.20 15.67 -13.96
CA VAL A 134 21.84 16.98 -14.05
C VAL A 134 22.98 17.07 -13.04
N VAL A 135 24.18 17.50 -13.46
CA VAL A 135 25.38 17.60 -12.60
C VAL A 135 25.16 18.49 -11.37
N LEU A 136 25.41 17.97 -10.16
CA LEU A 136 25.22 18.67 -8.89
C LEU A 136 26.50 18.69 -8.05
N GLY A 137 27.29 19.76 -8.15
CA GLY A 137 28.54 19.87 -7.39
C GLY A 137 29.49 18.74 -7.77
N SER A 138 29.84 17.88 -6.81
CA SER A 138 30.68 16.70 -7.02
C SER A 138 29.95 15.49 -7.62
N LEU A 139 28.63 15.55 -7.78
CA LEU A 139 27.82 14.49 -8.39
C LEU A 139 27.80 14.65 -9.92
N SER A 140 28.71 13.94 -10.60
CA SER A 140 28.93 14.02 -12.05
C SER A 140 27.78 13.49 -12.91
N ALA A 141 26.85 12.72 -12.34
CA ALA A 141 25.62 12.27 -12.99
C ALA A 141 24.38 12.66 -12.16
N GLY A 142 24.46 13.76 -11.40
CA GLY A 142 23.35 14.22 -10.56
C GLY A 142 22.92 13.19 -9.51
N CYS A 143 21.61 13.07 -9.30
CA CYS A 143 21.04 12.08 -8.38
C CYS A 143 21.31 10.64 -8.82
N GLU A 144 21.61 10.41 -10.09
CA GLU A 144 21.93 9.09 -10.65
C GLU A 144 23.41 8.71 -10.53
N THR A 145 24.22 9.55 -9.87
CA THR A 145 25.61 9.23 -9.54
C THR A 145 25.67 7.94 -8.71
N SER A 146 26.70 7.13 -8.96
CA SER A 146 26.86 5.85 -8.24
C SER A 146 26.90 6.04 -6.72
N GLY A 147 26.14 5.21 -6.00
CA GLY A 147 25.93 5.35 -4.55
C GLY A 147 24.73 6.24 -4.15
N CYS A 148 24.01 6.83 -5.11
CA CYS A 148 22.76 7.57 -4.90
C CYS A 148 21.56 6.82 -5.56
N HIS A 149 20.75 7.49 -6.38
CA HIS A 149 19.60 6.94 -7.12
C HIS A 149 20.00 6.47 -8.52
N ASN A 150 20.96 5.55 -8.63
CA ASN A 150 21.36 4.99 -9.92
C ASN A 150 20.50 3.75 -10.29
N LEU A 151 20.42 3.43 -11.59
CA LEU A 151 19.64 2.30 -12.09
C LEU A 151 20.27 0.92 -11.79
N ASN A 152 21.51 0.84 -11.29
CA ASN A 152 22.32 -0.38 -11.28
C ASN A 152 23.12 -0.59 -9.98
N ASN A 153 22.65 -0.15 -8.81
CA ASN A 153 23.42 -0.30 -7.56
C ASN A 153 23.21 -1.70 -6.96
N PRO A 154 24.20 -2.60 -6.97
CA PRO A 154 24.08 -3.90 -6.32
C PRO A 154 24.22 -3.68 -4.81
N GLY A 155 23.08 -3.53 -4.10
CA GLY A 155 23.07 -3.28 -2.66
C GLY A 155 21.94 -2.37 -2.15
N GLN A 156 21.16 -1.77 -3.06
CA GLN A 156 19.88 -1.15 -2.73
C GLN A 156 18.77 -2.02 -3.34
N PRO A 157 17.70 -2.38 -2.60
CA PRO A 157 16.57 -3.08 -3.18
C PRO A 157 15.97 -2.23 -4.31
N GLU A 158 16.20 -2.65 -5.55
CA GLU A 158 15.57 -2.19 -6.81
C GLU A 158 15.11 -0.71 -6.81
N PRO A 159 16.00 0.28 -6.96
CA PRO A 159 15.65 1.67 -6.66
C PRO A 159 14.60 2.31 -7.58
N ASN A 160 14.42 1.79 -8.81
CA ASN A 160 13.59 2.44 -9.84
C ASN A 160 12.59 1.51 -10.54
N ALA A 161 12.44 0.28 -10.08
CA ALA A 161 11.36 -0.57 -10.55
C ALA A 161 10.07 -0.13 -9.85
N ALA A 162 9.22 0.62 -10.56
CA ALA A 162 7.85 0.87 -10.08
C ALA A 162 7.06 -0.44 -9.90
N HIS A 163 7.53 -1.55 -10.49
CA HIS A 163 7.00 -2.91 -10.42
C HIS A 163 8.14 -3.93 -10.60
N PRO A 164 8.21 -5.06 -9.85
CA PRO A 164 7.17 -5.65 -8.99
C PRO A 164 7.47 -5.51 -7.49
N VAL A 165 6.43 -5.79 -6.69
CA VAL A 165 6.31 -5.69 -5.22
C VAL A 165 7.60 -6.04 -4.44
N PRO A 166 7.90 -5.32 -3.32
CA PRO A 166 7.11 -4.23 -2.74
C PRO A 166 7.33 -2.87 -3.41
N TRP A 167 6.25 -2.10 -3.49
CA TRP A 167 6.16 -0.73 -4.02
C TRP A 167 6.97 0.24 -3.14
N SER A 168 8.30 0.16 -3.16
CA SER A 168 9.13 0.70 -2.07
C SER A 168 9.61 2.14 -2.30
N GLY A 169 9.57 2.64 -3.54
CA GLY A 169 10.14 3.95 -3.88
C GLY A 169 9.14 5.11 -3.81
N HIS A 170 8.30 5.23 -4.84
CA HIS A 170 7.43 6.40 -5.06
C HIS A 170 5.99 6.25 -4.54
N ALA A 171 5.62 5.10 -4.01
CA ALA A 171 4.26 4.84 -3.55
C ALA A 171 3.84 5.65 -2.32
N SER A 172 4.82 6.20 -1.59
CA SER A 172 4.60 7.07 -0.42
C SER A 172 4.81 8.55 -0.75
N SER A 173 4.89 8.92 -2.04
CA SER A 173 5.09 10.30 -2.45
C SER A 173 3.88 11.17 -2.09
N GLY A 174 4.09 12.32 -1.45
CA GLY A 174 3.04 13.29 -1.11
C GLY A 174 2.35 13.88 -2.35
N ASN A 175 3.01 13.82 -3.51
CA ASN A 175 2.48 14.22 -4.82
C ASN A 175 2.24 13.02 -5.76
N GLN A 176 1.85 11.85 -5.22
CA GLN A 176 1.81 10.56 -5.93
C GLN A 176 1.24 10.63 -7.35
N ILE A 177 0.11 11.32 -7.55
CA ILE A 177 -0.53 11.51 -8.86
C ILE A 177 0.46 12.12 -9.87
N ASN A 178 1.11 13.22 -9.50
CA ASN A 178 2.05 13.91 -10.37
C ASN A 178 3.34 13.12 -10.59
N ALA A 179 3.85 12.47 -9.54
CA ALA A 179 5.05 11.63 -9.62
C ALA A 179 4.84 10.42 -10.55
N CYS A 180 3.71 9.72 -10.42
CA CYS A 180 3.36 8.60 -11.30
C CYS A 180 3.13 9.08 -12.74
N ALA A 181 2.51 10.24 -12.93
CA ALA A 181 2.20 10.76 -14.26
C ALA A 181 3.47 10.98 -15.11
N LEU A 182 4.61 11.35 -14.50
CA LEU A 182 5.89 11.53 -15.20
C LEU A 182 6.29 10.34 -16.08
N CYS A 183 5.96 9.11 -15.64
CA CYS A 183 6.29 7.90 -16.38
C CYS A 183 5.06 7.22 -17.00
N HIS A 184 3.91 7.27 -16.32
CA HIS A 184 2.71 6.51 -16.70
C HIS A 184 1.72 7.30 -17.57
N GLY A 185 2.02 8.56 -17.89
CA GLY A 185 1.14 9.44 -18.65
C GLY A 185 0.14 10.20 -17.78
N ALA A 186 -0.47 11.25 -18.33
CA ALA A 186 -1.37 12.14 -17.58
C ALA A 186 -2.65 11.44 -17.08
N ASP A 187 -3.08 10.38 -17.77
CA ASP A 187 -4.26 9.58 -17.47
C ASP A 187 -3.90 8.19 -16.89
N PHE A 188 -2.61 7.94 -16.61
CA PHE A 188 -2.08 6.63 -16.22
C PHE A 188 -2.38 5.49 -17.20
N GLY A 189 -2.66 5.82 -18.47
CA GLY A 189 -2.90 4.86 -19.54
C GLY A 189 -1.62 4.21 -20.08
N GLY A 190 -0.47 4.54 -19.51
CA GLY A 190 0.81 3.94 -19.84
C GLY A 190 1.25 4.23 -21.27
N THR A 191 1.97 3.30 -21.88
CA THR A 191 2.48 3.42 -23.26
C THR A 191 1.40 3.66 -24.30
N ALA A 192 0.18 3.17 -24.08
CA ALA A 192 -0.95 3.42 -24.97
C ALA A 192 -1.46 4.87 -24.94
N SER A 193 -1.20 5.61 -23.86
CA SER A 193 -1.59 7.02 -23.68
C SER A 193 -0.40 7.98 -23.69
N GLY A 194 0.71 7.59 -24.31
CA GLY A 194 1.91 8.44 -24.44
C GLY A 194 2.84 8.45 -23.23
N GLY A 195 2.67 7.52 -22.29
CA GLY A 195 3.64 7.23 -21.24
C GLY A 195 4.78 6.32 -21.70
N VAL A 196 5.78 6.11 -20.83
CA VAL A 196 6.81 5.07 -20.99
C VAL A 196 6.56 3.85 -20.11
N GLY A 197 5.78 4.01 -19.04
CA GLY A 197 5.45 2.96 -18.08
C GLY A 197 4.20 2.17 -18.46
N PRO A 198 3.94 1.02 -17.81
CA PRO A 198 2.71 0.25 -18.02
C PRO A 198 1.47 1.01 -17.52
N ALA A 199 0.30 0.71 -18.08
CA ALA A 199 -0.98 1.26 -17.61
C ALA A 199 -1.41 0.61 -16.29
N CYS A 200 -1.95 1.36 -15.33
CA CYS A 200 -2.45 0.76 -14.07
C CYS A 200 -3.53 -0.31 -14.31
N ARG A 201 -4.31 -0.13 -15.38
CA ARG A 201 -5.40 -1.02 -15.78
C ARG A 201 -4.94 -2.35 -16.37
N SER A 202 -3.63 -2.54 -16.63
CA SER A 202 -3.10 -3.84 -17.02
C SER A 202 -3.38 -4.91 -15.97
N CYS A 203 -3.45 -4.51 -14.69
CA CYS A 203 -3.82 -5.38 -13.58
C CYS A 203 -5.10 -4.92 -12.87
N HIS A 204 -5.33 -3.60 -12.73
CA HIS A 204 -6.54 -3.06 -12.11
C HIS A 204 -7.64 -2.83 -13.13
N THR A 205 -8.23 -3.91 -13.63
CA THR A 205 -9.10 -3.88 -14.83
C THR A 205 -10.39 -3.07 -14.66
N SER A 206 -10.90 -2.91 -13.44
CA SER A 206 -12.07 -2.07 -13.15
C SER A 206 -11.75 -0.60 -12.85
N LEU A 207 -10.46 -0.23 -12.83
CA LEU A 207 -10.04 1.14 -12.53
C LEU A 207 -10.37 2.08 -13.70
N ALA A 208 -10.93 3.24 -13.41
CA ALA A 208 -11.16 4.30 -14.39
C ALA A 208 -9.82 4.95 -14.84
N LEU A 209 -9.77 5.48 -16.07
CA LEU A 209 -8.63 6.30 -16.51
C LEU A 209 -8.44 7.51 -15.62
N GLY A 210 -7.19 7.88 -15.35
CA GLY A 210 -6.84 9.01 -14.51
C GLY A 210 -6.97 8.75 -13.01
N ASN A 211 -7.38 7.55 -12.60
CA ASN A 211 -7.48 7.18 -11.19
C ASN A 211 -6.32 6.28 -10.76
N LEU A 212 -5.90 6.43 -9.51
CA LEU A 212 -4.95 5.51 -8.87
C LEU A 212 -5.72 4.37 -8.16
N PRO A 213 -5.17 3.14 -8.11
CA PRO A 213 -5.73 2.07 -7.31
C PRO A 213 -5.78 2.47 -5.83
N VAL A 214 -6.93 2.22 -5.18
CA VAL A 214 -7.07 2.44 -3.73
C VAL A 214 -6.77 1.13 -3.00
N PRO A 215 -5.73 1.09 -2.14
CA PRO A 215 -5.35 -0.10 -1.39
C PRO A 215 -6.51 -0.65 -0.56
N GLY A 216 -6.61 -1.99 -0.48
CA GLY A 216 -7.60 -2.68 0.37
C GLY A 216 -9.03 -2.71 -0.16
N THR A 217 -9.31 -2.15 -1.34
CA THR A 217 -10.66 -2.17 -1.91
C THR A 217 -11.03 -3.49 -2.57
N CYS A 218 -10.06 -4.25 -3.10
CA CYS A 218 -10.19 -5.57 -3.77
C CYS A 218 -11.05 -5.60 -5.06
N VAL A 219 -11.91 -4.59 -5.26
CA VAL A 219 -12.84 -4.43 -6.41
C VAL A 219 -12.17 -4.30 -7.78
N SER A 220 -10.84 -4.22 -7.82
CA SER A 220 -10.05 -4.29 -9.05
C SER A 220 -10.22 -5.63 -9.78
N CYS A 221 -10.43 -6.72 -9.05
CA CYS A 221 -10.54 -8.07 -9.64
C CYS A 221 -11.86 -8.76 -9.27
N HIS A 222 -12.36 -8.59 -8.04
CA HIS A 222 -13.59 -9.22 -7.56
C HIS A 222 -14.27 -8.36 -6.48
N GLY A 223 -15.56 -8.61 -6.19
CA GLY A 223 -16.28 -7.88 -5.12
C GLY A 223 -15.62 -8.04 -3.74
N ASN A 224 -15.84 -7.09 -2.83
CA ASN A 224 -15.23 -7.11 -1.48
C ASN A 224 -16.29 -7.11 -0.37
N PRO A 225 -16.62 -8.28 0.22
CA PRO A 225 -16.31 -9.63 -0.26
C PRO A 225 -17.11 -9.99 -1.53
N PRO A 226 -16.73 -11.05 -2.27
CA PRO A 226 -17.57 -11.54 -3.37
C PRO A 226 -18.91 -12.04 -2.87
N ALA A 227 -19.99 -11.78 -3.62
CA ALA A 227 -21.30 -12.38 -3.36
C ALA A 227 -21.34 -13.88 -3.70
N SER A 228 -20.31 -14.41 -4.36
CA SER A 228 -20.22 -15.82 -4.76
C SER A 228 -19.74 -16.71 -3.61
N GLY A 229 -20.13 -17.99 -3.69
CA GLY A 229 -19.68 -19.01 -2.75
C GLY A 229 -20.24 -18.82 -1.34
N SER A 230 -19.46 -19.22 -0.34
CA SER A 230 -19.87 -19.22 1.07
C SER A 230 -19.23 -18.08 1.87
N HIS A 231 -18.86 -16.96 1.25
CA HIS A 231 -18.23 -15.82 1.94
C HIS A 231 -19.10 -15.26 3.05
N ALA A 232 -20.39 -15.03 2.78
CA ALA A 232 -21.31 -14.41 3.75
C ALA A 232 -21.39 -15.19 5.06
N VAL A 233 -21.44 -16.53 5.01
CA VAL A 233 -21.52 -17.36 6.22
C VAL A 233 -20.20 -17.41 6.99
N HIS A 234 -19.05 -17.35 6.30
CA HIS A 234 -17.75 -17.33 6.99
C HIS A 234 -17.45 -15.97 7.61
N LEU A 235 -17.80 -14.86 6.92
CA LEU A 235 -17.61 -13.51 7.44
C LEU A 235 -18.62 -13.11 8.51
N ALA A 236 -19.69 -13.90 8.70
CA ALA A 236 -20.57 -13.78 9.86
C ALA A 236 -19.87 -14.20 11.17
N ILE A 237 -18.75 -14.93 11.09
CA ILE A 237 -17.93 -15.32 12.25
C ILE A 237 -16.88 -14.22 12.48
N ALA A 238 -17.00 -13.50 13.60
CA ALA A 238 -16.24 -12.26 13.87
C ALA A 238 -14.71 -12.39 13.77
N SER A 239 -14.15 -13.57 14.03
CA SER A 239 -12.69 -13.82 13.97
C SER A 239 -12.18 -14.21 12.57
N ILE A 240 -13.05 -14.36 11.59
CA ILE A 240 -12.67 -14.71 10.21
C ILE A 240 -12.58 -13.43 9.37
N SER A 241 -11.43 -13.25 8.72
CA SER A 241 -11.17 -12.12 7.82
C SER A 241 -10.76 -12.63 6.45
N CYS A 242 -10.64 -11.73 5.46
CA CYS A 242 -10.14 -12.07 4.14
C CYS A 242 -8.78 -12.78 4.21
N ALA A 243 -7.88 -12.34 5.11
CA ALA A 243 -6.55 -12.91 5.28
C ALA A 243 -6.54 -14.33 5.86
N SER A 244 -7.66 -14.78 6.46
CA SER A 244 -7.80 -16.16 6.94
C SER A 244 -7.73 -17.17 5.79
N CYS A 245 -8.22 -16.80 4.59
CA CYS A 245 -8.22 -17.66 3.40
C CYS A 245 -7.36 -17.12 2.24
N HIS A 246 -7.12 -15.81 2.23
CA HIS A 246 -6.32 -15.09 1.23
C HIS A 246 -5.08 -14.48 1.88
N SER A 247 -4.36 -15.27 2.68
CA SER A 247 -3.15 -14.83 3.37
C SER A 247 -2.14 -14.28 2.36
N GLY A 248 -1.63 -13.08 2.65
CA GLY A 248 -0.75 -12.38 1.73
C GLY A 248 -1.39 -12.02 0.40
N GLY A 249 -2.73 -11.91 0.29
CA GLY A 249 -3.44 -11.43 -0.91
C GLY A 249 -3.81 -9.94 -0.90
N GLY A 250 -3.60 -9.24 0.22
CA GLY A 250 -3.87 -7.80 0.37
C GLY A 250 -2.91 -6.91 -0.42
N SER A 251 -3.27 -5.64 -0.63
CA SER A 251 -2.42 -4.69 -1.38
C SER A 251 -0.98 -4.64 -0.84
N GLY A 252 0.01 -4.69 -1.73
CA GLY A 252 1.44 -4.62 -1.39
C GLY A 252 2.08 -5.94 -0.96
N SER A 253 1.36 -7.06 -0.99
CA SER A 253 1.89 -8.40 -0.69
C SER A 253 2.36 -9.15 -1.94
N ALA A 254 3.11 -10.24 -1.73
CA ALA A 254 3.58 -11.10 -2.81
C ALA A 254 2.43 -11.70 -3.63
N ASN A 255 1.36 -12.23 -3.00
CA ASN A 255 0.28 -12.86 -3.76
C ASN A 255 -0.60 -11.83 -4.48
N HIS A 256 -0.66 -10.58 -4.02
CA HIS A 256 -1.31 -9.50 -4.76
C HIS A 256 -0.63 -9.24 -6.11
N GLY A 257 0.70 -9.33 -6.16
CA GLY A 257 1.49 -9.20 -7.38
C GLY A 257 1.28 -10.31 -8.41
N SER A 258 0.65 -11.44 -8.04
CA SER A 258 0.38 -12.54 -8.96
C SER A 258 -0.72 -12.24 -9.99
N GLY A 259 -1.55 -11.22 -9.73
CA GLY A 259 -2.72 -10.92 -10.57
C GLY A 259 -3.84 -11.96 -10.49
N THR A 260 -3.74 -12.93 -9.56
CA THR A 260 -4.76 -13.97 -9.37
C THR A 260 -5.34 -13.92 -7.96
N VAL A 261 -6.60 -14.33 -7.82
CA VAL A 261 -7.23 -14.48 -6.50
C VAL A 261 -6.81 -15.83 -5.92
N THR A 262 -5.69 -15.83 -5.19
CA THR A 262 -5.12 -17.06 -4.64
C THR A 262 -5.73 -17.38 -3.28
N LEU A 263 -6.04 -18.66 -3.05
CA LEU A 263 -6.28 -19.18 -1.70
C LEU A 263 -4.94 -19.54 -1.07
N ALA A 264 -4.65 -18.93 0.07
CA ALA A 264 -3.45 -19.17 0.86
C ALA A 264 -3.84 -19.08 2.33
N PHE A 265 -3.64 -20.17 3.07
CA PHE A 265 -3.99 -20.25 4.47
C PHE A 265 -2.77 -19.98 5.35
N PRO A 266 -2.89 -19.22 6.43
CA PRO A 266 -1.84 -19.16 7.44
C PRO A 266 -1.72 -20.53 8.13
N GLY A 267 -0.50 -20.90 8.54
CA GLY A 267 -0.26 -22.17 9.22
C GLY A 267 -1.00 -22.32 10.56
N THR A 268 -1.48 -21.22 11.14
CA THR A 268 -2.35 -21.23 12.33
C THR A 268 -3.71 -21.89 12.09
N LEU A 269 -4.13 -22.00 10.83
CA LEU A 269 -5.37 -22.68 10.44
C LEU A 269 -5.16 -24.12 9.99
N ASN A 270 -3.96 -24.68 10.14
CA ASN A 270 -3.72 -26.09 9.83
C ASN A 270 -4.57 -26.99 10.75
N ALA A 271 -5.24 -27.99 10.19
CA ALA A 271 -5.79 -29.09 10.99
C ALA A 271 -4.67 -29.94 11.59
N LYS A 272 -4.98 -30.80 12.56
CA LYS A 272 -3.99 -31.77 13.06
C LYS A 272 -3.58 -32.80 12.01
N SER A 273 -4.45 -33.04 11.03
CA SER A 273 -4.19 -33.96 9.91
C SER A 273 -3.25 -33.38 8.85
N GLY A 274 -2.92 -32.08 8.88
CA GLY A 274 -1.97 -31.50 7.95
C GLY A 274 -2.21 -30.02 7.63
N SER A 275 -1.51 -29.55 6.60
CA SER A 275 -1.58 -28.16 6.17
C SER A 275 -2.96 -27.80 5.64
N ALA A 276 -3.46 -26.61 6.00
CA ALA A 276 -4.71 -26.07 5.53
C ALA A 276 -4.70 -25.92 4.01
N ALA A 277 -5.67 -26.56 3.36
CA ALA A 277 -5.81 -26.56 1.92
C ALA A 277 -7.27 -26.80 1.53
N VAL A 278 -7.60 -26.32 0.33
CA VAL A 278 -8.85 -26.69 -0.35
C VAL A 278 -8.60 -27.93 -1.19
N THR A 279 -9.49 -28.92 -1.08
CA THR A 279 -9.43 -30.15 -1.88
C THR A 279 -9.95 -29.91 -3.30
N GLY A 280 -9.75 -30.86 -4.21
CA GLY A 280 -10.29 -30.80 -5.57
C GLY A 280 -11.83 -30.66 -5.64
N THR A 281 -12.55 -31.09 -4.60
CA THR A 281 -14.02 -30.96 -4.50
C THR A 281 -14.47 -29.65 -3.82
N LYS A 282 -13.55 -28.69 -3.65
CA LYS A 282 -13.75 -27.42 -2.93
C LYS A 282 -14.17 -27.62 -1.47
N SER A 283 -13.67 -28.67 -0.83
CA SER A 283 -13.87 -28.93 0.61
C SER A 283 -12.68 -28.42 1.42
N CYS A 284 -12.89 -28.13 2.70
CA CYS A 284 -11.89 -27.53 3.60
C CYS A 284 -11.52 -28.46 4.77
N SER A 285 -11.58 -29.78 4.59
CA SER A 285 -11.40 -30.77 5.67
C SER A 285 -10.00 -30.79 6.31
N ALA A 286 -9.04 -30.06 5.73
CA ALA A 286 -7.69 -29.86 6.28
C ALA A 286 -7.51 -28.51 7.02
N VAL A 287 -8.57 -27.72 7.16
CA VAL A 287 -8.58 -26.46 7.95
C VAL A 287 -8.96 -26.76 9.40
N SER A 288 -8.34 -26.08 10.36
CA SER A 288 -8.46 -26.32 11.82
C SER A 288 -9.91 -26.46 12.30
N CYS A 289 -10.83 -25.60 11.84
CA CYS A 289 -12.24 -25.62 12.21
C CYS A 289 -13.02 -26.82 11.63
N HIS A 290 -12.56 -27.34 10.49
CA HIS A 290 -13.17 -28.41 9.72
C HIS A 290 -12.34 -29.71 9.72
N GLY A 291 -11.32 -29.77 10.57
CA GLY A 291 -10.40 -30.89 10.65
C GLY A 291 -11.16 -32.17 10.94
N GLY A 292 -10.97 -33.19 10.11
CA GLY A 292 -11.52 -34.54 10.33
C GLY A 292 -13.04 -34.66 10.24
N ILE A 293 -13.72 -33.68 9.64
CA ILE A 293 -15.13 -33.78 9.24
C ILE A 293 -15.28 -33.60 7.72
N ALA A 294 -16.29 -34.23 7.14
CA ALA A 294 -16.67 -33.99 5.75
C ALA A 294 -17.39 -32.64 5.66
N THR A 295 -16.77 -31.67 4.98
CA THR A 295 -17.41 -30.37 4.77
C THR A 295 -18.25 -30.38 3.50
N PRO A 296 -19.32 -29.56 3.44
CA PRO A 296 -19.96 -29.24 2.17
C PRO A 296 -18.97 -28.64 1.16
N THR A 297 -19.31 -28.75 -0.12
CA THR A 297 -18.61 -28.04 -1.19
C THR A 297 -18.80 -26.53 -1.03
N TRP A 298 -17.73 -25.75 -1.20
CA TRP A 298 -17.81 -24.28 -1.14
C TRP A 298 -18.85 -23.72 -2.12
N GLY A 299 -19.79 -22.93 -1.61
CA GLY A 299 -20.91 -22.36 -2.38
C GLY A 299 -22.14 -23.24 -2.48
N SER A 300 -22.14 -24.44 -1.92
CA SER A 300 -23.36 -25.23 -1.77
C SER A 300 -24.34 -24.55 -0.82
N ALA A 301 -25.63 -24.59 -1.16
CA ALA A 301 -26.69 -24.11 -0.29
C ALA A 301 -26.80 -24.99 0.96
N GLY A 302 -26.97 -24.37 2.12
CA GLY A 302 -27.13 -25.03 3.41
C GLY A 302 -27.08 -24.02 4.55
N SER A 303 -27.70 -24.37 5.67
CA SER A 303 -27.65 -23.60 6.92
C SER A 303 -27.28 -24.54 8.05
N ILE A 304 -26.37 -24.10 8.92
CA ILE A 304 -26.04 -24.79 10.16
C ILE A 304 -26.74 -24.02 11.28
N ASN A 305 -27.50 -24.71 12.12
CA ASN A 305 -28.00 -24.13 13.35
C ASN A 305 -26.94 -24.24 14.44
N LEU A 306 -26.20 -23.15 14.66
CA LEU A 306 -25.12 -23.07 15.65
C LEU A 306 -25.55 -23.40 17.09
N ALA A 307 -26.86 -23.37 17.40
CA ALA A 307 -27.37 -23.70 18.72
C ALA A 307 -27.57 -25.21 18.96
N THR A 308 -27.66 -26.02 17.90
CA THR A 308 -28.04 -27.44 18.00
C THR A 308 -27.11 -28.38 17.24
N ASP A 309 -26.51 -27.93 16.14
CA ASP A 309 -25.83 -28.78 15.18
C ASP A 309 -24.36 -29.00 15.54
N CYS A 310 -24.08 -29.27 16.82
CA CYS A 310 -22.73 -29.34 17.39
C CYS A 310 -21.84 -30.33 16.64
N LEU A 311 -22.40 -31.46 16.20
CA LEU A 311 -21.67 -32.52 15.49
C LEU A 311 -21.32 -32.18 14.03
N THR A 312 -21.82 -31.07 13.49
CA THR A 312 -21.35 -30.55 12.19
C THR A 312 -19.99 -29.88 12.30
N CYS A 313 -19.55 -29.53 13.51
CA CYS A 313 -18.24 -28.95 13.79
C CYS A 313 -17.39 -29.88 14.65
N HIS A 314 -17.99 -30.58 15.62
CA HIS A 314 -17.27 -31.40 16.58
C HIS A 314 -17.34 -32.90 16.25
N THR A 315 -16.21 -33.58 16.38
CA THR A 315 -16.09 -35.03 16.18
C THR A 315 -15.33 -35.68 17.32
N ASP A 316 -15.75 -36.87 17.78
CA ASP A 316 -15.00 -37.60 18.82
C ASP A 316 -13.58 -37.98 18.35
N GLY A 317 -13.35 -38.13 17.04
CA GLY A 317 -12.11 -38.72 16.51
C GLY A 317 -11.90 -40.17 16.97
N THR A 318 -10.71 -40.74 16.86
CA THR A 318 -10.33 -42.00 17.53
C THR A 318 -8.91 -41.88 18.08
N ALA A 319 -8.54 -42.55 19.17
CA ALA A 319 -7.14 -42.56 19.64
C ALA A 319 -6.22 -43.44 18.77
N THR A 320 -6.55 -43.63 17.48
CA THR A 320 -5.74 -44.42 16.55
C THR A 320 -4.85 -43.51 15.71
N PRO A 321 -3.67 -43.99 15.26
CA PRO A 321 -2.79 -43.24 14.38
C PRO A 321 -3.46 -42.74 13.09
N ASN A 322 -4.52 -43.41 12.64
CA ASN A 322 -5.18 -43.14 11.36
C ASN A 322 -6.33 -42.13 11.47
N ASN A 323 -6.77 -41.75 12.68
CA ASN A 323 -7.80 -40.73 12.88
C ASN A 323 -7.67 -40.07 14.27
N PRO A 324 -6.54 -39.39 14.57
CA PRO A 324 -6.31 -38.77 15.88
C PRO A 324 -7.35 -37.65 16.18
N PRO A 325 -7.66 -37.38 17.46
CA PRO A 325 -8.62 -36.33 17.83
C PRO A 325 -8.17 -34.96 17.31
N GLN A 326 -8.99 -34.36 16.45
CA GLN A 326 -8.79 -33.04 15.84
C GLN A 326 -8.91 -31.91 16.87
N TYR A 327 -8.63 -30.66 16.49
CA TYR A 327 -8.77 -29.52 17.40
C TYR A 327 -10.22 -29.28 17.84
N ASN A 328 -11.18 -29.57 16.98
CA ASN A 328 -12.60 -29.53 17.25
C ASN A 328 -13.13 -30.79 17.98
N SER A 329 -12.26 -31.65 18.50
CA SER A 329 -12.70 -32.91 19.11
C SER A 329 -13.22 -32.74 20.53
N PHE A 330 -14.39 -33.32 20.81
CA PHE A 330 -14.94 -33.36 22.18
C PHE A 330 -14.37 -34.50 23.03
N ARG A 331 -13.37 -35.25 22.53
CA ARG A 331 -12.82 -36.44 23.20
C ARG A 331 -12.18 -36.09 24.55
N SER A 332 -12.99 -36.19 25.60
CA SER A 332 -12.60 -36.00 26.99
C SER A 332 -13.59 -36.75 27.89
N GLY A 333 -13.12 -37.28 29.02
CA GLY A 333 -13.98 -38.03 29.96
C GLY A 333 -14.87 -39.06 29.26
N GLN A 334 -16.17 -39.01 29.56
CA GLN A 334 -17.19 -39.96 29.06
C GLN A 334 -18.08 -39.38 27.92
N HIS A 335 -17.63 -38.35 27.19
CA HIS A 335 -18.45 -37.75 26.12
C HIS A 335 -18.90 -38.77 25.06
N ALA A 336 -18.02 -39.71 24.68
CA ALA A 336 -18.36 -40.78 23.74
C ALA A 336 -19.52 -41.64 24.23
N PHE A 337 -19.54 -41.98 25.52
CA PHE A 337 -20.62 -42.74 26.15
C PHE A 337 -21.93 -41.94 26.17
N HIS A 338 -21.91 -40.70 26.66
CA HIS A 338 -23.10 -39.85 26.73
C HIS A 338 -23.72 -39.58 25.35
N ASN A 339 -22.88 -39.38 24.32
CA ASN A 339 -23.35 -39.26 22.96
C ASN A 339 -23.94 -40.59 22.43
N SER A 340 -23.35 -41.74 22.80
CA SER A 340 -23.85 -43.06 22.36
C SER A 340 -25.24 -43.43 22.91
N ILE A 341 -25.62 -42.85 24.05
CA ILE A 341 -26.96 -43.03 24.65
C ILE A 341 -27.94 -41.92 24.23
N GLY A 342 -27.55 -41.02 23.33
CA GLY A 342 -28.44 -40.03 22.72
C GLY A 342 -28.61 -38.72 23.49
N LEU A 343 -27.76 -38.40 24.47
CA LEU A 343 -27.78 -37.08 25.11
C LEU A 343 -27.27 -36.01 24.14
N ALA A 344 -27.99 -34.90 24.05
CA ALA A 344 -27.56 -33.74 23.28
C ALA A 344 -26.50 -32.96 24.04
N CYS A 345 -25.57 -32.30 23.32
CA CYS A 345 -24.56 -31.46 23.95
C CYS A 345 -25.19 -30.37 24.83
N THR A 346 -26.32 -29.83 24.40
CA THR A 346 -27.08 -28.79 25.10
C THR A 346 -27.84 -29.27 26.34
N ASP A 347 -27.92 -30.60 26.57
CA ASP A 347 -28.40 -31.14 27.84
C ASP A 347 -27.41 -30.89 28.99
N CYS A 348 -26.13 -30.73 28.66
CA CYS A 348 -25.06 -30.50 29.63
C CYS A 348 -24.45 -29.11 29.52
N HIS A 349 -24.30 -28.60 28.29
CA HIS A 349 -23.62 -27.34 28.01
C HIS A 349 -24.60 -26.20 27.69
N ASP A 350 -24.26 -25.01 28.15
CA ASP A 350 -24.94 -23.75 27.87
C ASP A 350 -24.12 -22.91 26.90
N MET A 351 -24.61 -22.81 25.66
CA MET A 351 -23.98 -22.06 24.58
C MET A 351 -24.07 -20.53 24.74
N THR A 352 -24.82 -20.04 25.74
CA THR A 352 -24.96 -18.62 26.03
C THR A 352 -23.89 -18.10 27.00
N VAL A 353 -23.12 -19.00 27.60
CA VAL A 353 -22.08 -18.63 28.58
C VAL A 353 -21.00 -17.79 27.93
N THR A 354 -20.66 -16.70 28.63
CA THR A 354 -19.51 -15.86 28.34
C THR A 354 -18.64 -15.72 29.57
N VAL A 355 -17.32 -15.87 29.44
CA VAL A 355 -16.35 -15.74 30.53
C VAL A 355 -15.29 -14.74 30.12
N GLN A 356 -15.11 -13.67 30.91
CA GLN A 356 -14.12 -12.62 30.63
C GLN A 356 -14.23 -12.02 29.20
N GLY A 357 -15.45 -11.97 28.64
CA GLY A 357 -15.70 -11.48 27.29
C GLY A 357 -15.48 -12.51 26.18
N ALA A 358 -15.02 -13.72 26.49
CA ALA A 358 -14.95 -14.84 25.56
C ALA A 358 -16.29 -15.60 25.52
N SER A 359 -16.67 -16.08 24.33
CA SER A 359 -17.83 -16.96 24.08
C SER A 359 -17.36 -18.20 23.32
N HIS A 360 -18.25 -19.14 23.02
CA HIS A 360 -17.91 -20.26 22.14
C HIS A 360 -17.33 -19.83 20.77
N PHE A 361 -17.58 -18.58 20.33
CA PHE A 361 -17.16 -18.09 19.02
C PHE A 361 -15.99 -17.11 19.03
N SER A 362 -15.31 -16.91 20.16
CA SER A 362 -14.29 -15.84 20.30
C SER A 362 -12.86 -16.20 19.88
N GLY A 363 -12.52 -17.45 19.52
CA GLY A 363 -11.12 -17.89 19.39
C GLY A 363 -10.83 -18.90 18.28
N PHE A 364 -11.63 -18.91 17.21
CA PHE A 364 -11.40 -19.76 16.04
C PHE A 364 -10.07 -19.51 15.30
N ALA A 365 -9.41 -18.39 15.57
CA ALA A 365 -8.09 -18.10 15.01
C ALA A 365 -6.95 -18.87 15.73
N THR A 366 -7.28 -19.61 16.80
CA THR A 366 -6.31 -20.34 17.61
C THR A 366 -6.69 -21.82 17.71
N THR A 367 -5.72 -22.68 18.00
CA THR A 367 -5.96 -24.09 18.30
C THR A 367 -6.37 -24.33 19.76
N SER A 368 -6.44 -23.26 20.56
CA SER A 368 -6.88 -23.32 21.95
C SER A 368 -8.38 -23.10 22.01
N PHE A 369 -9.07 -23.90 22.82
CA PHE A 369 -10.51 -23.74 23.02
C PHE A 369 -10.80 -22.40 23.72
N GLU A 370 -11.85 -21.70 23.28
CA GLU A 370 -12.12 -20.31 23.66
C GLU A 370 -12.42 -20.10 25.15
N LEU A 371 -12.93 -21.15 25.79
CA LEU A 371 -13.42 -21.15 27.16
C LEU A 371 -12.93 -22.42 27.88
N ALA A 372 -12.88 -22.42 29.20
CA ALA A 372 -12.76 -23.69 29.91
C ALA A 372 -14.07 -24.49 29.69
N PRO A 373 -14.03 -25.75 29.18
CA PRO A 373 -15.26 -26.53 28.95
C PRO A 373 -16.14 -26.67 30.19
N ALA A 374 -15.52 -26.74 31.38
CA ALA A 374 -16.24 -26.78 32.66
C ALA A 374 -17.10 -25.53 32.91
N ALA A 375 -16.71 -24.37 32.37
CA ALA A 375 -17.44 -23.12 32.56
C ALA A 375 -18.74 -23.09 31.76
N THR A 376 -18.87 -23.89 30.70
CA THR A 376 -20.10 -23.97 29.91
C THR A 376 -21.09 -24.98 30.46
N MET A 377 -20.74 -25.72 31.52
CA MET A 377 -21.64 -26.70 32.14
C MET A 377 -22.83 -26.00 32.80
N ARG A 378 -24.04 -26.54 32.59
CA ARG A 378 -25.25 -26.03 33.22
C ARG A 378 -25.19 -26.19 34.74
N SER A 379 -25.61 -25.16 35.45
CA SER A 379 -25.51 -25.07 36.92
C SER A 379 -26.22 -26.23 37.66
N TYR A 380 -27.36 -26.71 37.13
CA TYR A 380 -28.11 -27.81 37.76
C TYR A 380 -27.36 -29.14 37.78
N LEU A 381 -26.30 -29.31 36.98
CA LEU A 381 -25.53 -30.56 36.96
C LEU A 381 -24.62 -30.70 38.19
N SER A 382 -24.38 -29.61 38.93
CA SER A 382 -23.46 -29.59 40.07
C SER A 382 -22.08 -30.18 39.71
N TYR A 383 -21.52 -29.77 38.57
CA TYR A 383 -20.25 -30.30 38.08
C TYR A 383 -19.07 -29.84 38.96
N ASN A 384 -18.28 -30.80 39.44
CA ASN A 384 -17.04 -30.58 40.16
C ASN A 384 -15.86 -30.76 39.21
N ALA A 385 -15.21 -29.67 38.81
CA ALA A 385 -14.10 -29.70 37.86
C ALA A 385 -12.85 -30.43 38.39
N THR A 386 -12.61 -30.43 39.70
CA THR A 386 -11.46 -31.13 40.31
C THR A 386 -11.65 -32.64 40.31
N GLN A 387 -12.88 -33.09 40.59
CA GLN A 387 -13.23 -34.51 40.64
C GLN A 387 -13.71 -35.04 39.27
N GLN A 388 -13.90 -34.15 38.30
CA GLN A 388 -14.50 -34.41 37.00
C GLN A 388 -15.88 -35.09 37.05
N SER A 389 -16.62 -34.90 38.15
CA SER A 389 -17.88 -35.57 38.45
C SER A 389 -19.07 -34.61 38.45
N CYS A 390 -20.29 -35.11 38.26
CA CYS A 390 -21.54 -34.35 38.37
C CYS A 390 -22.55 -35.03 39.33
N MET A 391 -23.48 -34.23 39.85
CA MET A 391 -24.61 -34.68 40.67
C MET A 391 -25.91 -34.03 40.18
N PRO A 392 -26.41 -34.43 38.99
CA PRO A 392 -27.62 -33.85 38.43
C PRO A 392 -28.87 -34.27 39.23
N PRO A 393 -29.91 -33.42 39.32
CA PRO A 393 -31.17 -33.78 39.94
C PRO A 393 -31.87 -34.89 39.16
N SER A 394 -32.73 -35.66 39.83
CA SER A 394 -33.52 -36.75 39.22
C SER A 394 -34.37 -36.27 38.03
N LEU A 395 -34.85 -35.02 38.09
CA LEU A 395 -35.51 -34.31 37.00
C LEU A 395 -34.83 -32.96 36.80
N ALA A 396 -34.26 -32.73 35.62
CA ALA A 396 -33.64 -31.45 35.28
C ALA A 396 -34.68 -30.41 34.82
N PRO A 397 -34.35 -29.10 34.88
CA PRO A 397 -35.25 -28.02 34.47
C PRO A 397 -35.71 -28.07 33.01
N ASN A 398 -34.94 -28.72 32.13
CA ASN A 398 -35.30 -28.93 30.73
C ASN A 398 -36.15 -30.21 30.50
N GLY A 399 -36.60 -30.86 31.57
CA GLY A 399 -37.42 -32.07 31.52
C GLY A 399 -36.63 -33.36 31.29
N ASN A 400 -35.30 -33.31 31.22
CA ASN A 400 -34.49 -34.52 31.07
C ASN A 400 -34.29 -35.24 32.42
N THR A 401 -34.07 -36.55 32.36
CA THR A 401 -33.95 -37.43 33.54
C THR A 401 -32.50 -37.86 33.80
N ILE A 402 -31.52 -36.99 33.48
CA ILE A 402 -30.09 -37.33 33.59
C ILE A 402 -29.71 -37.84 34.99
N GLY A 403 -30.34 -37.31 36.05
CA GLY A 403 -30.13 -37.77 37.42
C GLY A 403 -30.53 -39.23 37.68
N ALA A 404 -31.43 -39.81 36.89
CA ALA A 404 -31.76 -41.23 37.00
C ALA A 404 -30.55 -42.12 36.67
N CYS A 405 -29.70 -41.70 35.73
CA CYS A 405 -28.47 -42.40 35.35
C CYS A 405 -27.31 -42.19 36.34
N HIS A 406 -27.46 -41.27 37.31
CA HIS A 406 -26.41 -40.87 38.25
C HIS A 406 -26.85 -41.08 39.72
N SER A 407 -27.89 -41.87 39.96
CA SER A 407 -28.63 -41.94 41.22
C SER A 407 -28.01 -42.86 42.29
N ASP A 408 -27.11 -43.77 41.90
CA ASP A 408 -26.71 -44.88 42.75
C ASP A 408 -25.22 -44.99 43.09
N ARG A 409 -24.26 -44.38 42.37
CA ARG A 409 -22.84 -44.33 42.82
C ARG A 409 -22.08 -43.09 42.34
N ARG A 410 -21.23 -42.62 43.26
CA ARG A 410 -20.25 -41.53 43.14
C ARG A 410 -19.48 -41.60 41.82
N SER A 411 -19.27 -40.43 41.21
CA SER A 411 -18.15 -40.09 40.33
C SER A 411 -17.74 -41.17 39.32
N TRP A 412 -18.12 -40.95 38.06
CA TRP A 412 -17.36 -41.46 36.93
C TRP A 412 -16.35 -40.42 36.48
#